data_AF-B0DTE7-F1
#
_entry.id   AF-B0DTE7-F1
#
_cell.length_a   1.000
_cell.length_b   1.000
_cell.length_c   1.000
_cell.angle_alpha   90.00
_cell.angle_beta   90.00
_cell.angle_gamma   90.00
#
_symmetry.space_group_name_H-M   'P 1'
#
loop_
_entity.id
_entity.type
_entity.pdbx_description
1 polymer ?
#
loop_
_entity_poly.entity_id
_entity_poly.type
_entity_poly.pdbx_seq_one_letter_code
_entity_poly.pdbx_strand_id
1 'polypeptide(L)'
;MAKRSLKPKPYKPKFVDTGNNLGKRRREIAAQAKLDEIAAAKRHRKWEQKDVLKQLLPSFVAASKEGQVTAYMSRACLVWFLRFPEPADEEVFVNEEFKDDPAYEEYIREARRKWMRGKLSWMCGSFATKEDGPKPEKPVWVLELNLAAQGILSKLEIPWKWDPEALAALEALEKCVAPCKR
;
A
#
# COMPACT_ATOMS: atom_id res chain seq x y z
N MET A 1 4.66 40.53 8.20
CA MET A 1 3.62 40.07 9.15
C MET A 1 3.86 38.59 9.45
N ALA A 2 4.15 38.23 10.71
CA ALA A 2 4.50 36.87 11.10
C ALA A 2 3.23 36.01 11.27
N LYS A 3 3.11 34.93 10.48
CA LYS A 3 2.03 33.95 10.61
C LYS A 3 2.24 33.14 11.89
N ARG A 4 1.47 33.42 12.94
CA ARG A 4 1.43 32.62 14.17
C ARG A 4 0.83 31.24 13.84
N SER A 5 1.64 30.19 13.89
CA SER A 5 1.17 28.81 13.78
C SER A 5 0.44 28.42 15.07
N LEU A 6 -0.84 28.08 14.96
CA LEU A 6 -1.59 27.42 16.03
C LEU A 6 -1.09 25.98 16.12
N LYS A 7 -0.02 25.76 16.89
CA LYS A 7 0.36 24.39 17.27
C LYS A 7 -0.81 23.78 18.04
N PRO A 8 -1.26 22.56 17.70
CA PRO A 8 -2.31 21.90 18.46
C PRO A 8 -1.87 21.79 19.93
N LYS A 9 -2.65 22.39 20.83
CA LYS A 9 -2.39 22.28 22.27
C LYS A 9 -2.60 20.81 22.66
N PRO A 10 -1.62 20.15 23.30
CA PRO A 10 -1.86 18.83 23.85
C PRO A 10 -3.00 18.93 24.87
N TYR A 11 -4.07 18.18 24.64
CA TYR A 11 -5.17 18.06 25.60
C TYR A 11 -4.60 17.43 26.86
N LYS A 12 -4.56 18.21 27.94
CA LYS A 12 -4.29 17.72 29.30
C LYS A 12 -5.63 17.66 30.01
N PRO A 13 -6.21 16.47 30.22
CA PRO A 13 -7.44 16.38 31.00
C PRO A 13 -7.20 16.96 32.40
N LYS A 14 -8.05 17.91 32.81
CA LYS A 14 -8.09 18.41 34.19
C LYS A 14 -8.97 17.46 34.99
N PHE A 15 -8.38 16.81 35.99
CA PHE A 15 -9.07 15.85 36.84
C PHE A 15 -9.50 16.50 38.15
N VAL A 16 -10.79 16.43 38.47
CA VAL A 16 -11.35 16.81 39.77
C VAL A 16 -11.53 15.52 40.57
N ASP A 17 -10.87 15.45 41.73
CA ASP A 17 -10.81 14.22 42.52
C ASP A 17 -12.03 14.08 43.45
N THR A 18 -13.03 13.33 43.00
CA THR A 18 -14.14 12.85 43.85
C THR A 18 -13.86 11.39 44.23
N GLY A 19 -13.65 11.15 45.53
CA GLY A 19 -13.12 9.90 46.08
C GLY A 19 -13.80 8.60 45.63
N ASN A 20 -13.02 7.51 45.68
CA ASN A 20 -13.38 6.08 45.51
C ASN A 20 -13.51 5.45 44.11
N ASN A 21 -13.08 6.09 43.02
CA ASN A 21 -13.11 5.48 41.67
C ASN A 21 -11.74 5.13 41.05
N LEU A 22 -10.66 5.01 41.85
CA LEU A 22 -9.30 4.78 41.34
C LEU A 22 -9.16 3.53 40.46
N GLY A 23 -9.81 2.42 40.82
CA GLY A 23 -9.78 1.18 40.02
C GLY A 23 -10.49 1.31 38.67
N LYS A 24 -11.65 1.99 38.64
CA LYS A 24 -12.39 2.31 37.41
C LYS A 24 -11.59 3.26 36.51
N ARG A 25 -10.98 4.30 37.09
CA ARG A 25 -10.12 5.27 36.39
C ARG A 25 -8.88 4.62 35.76
N ARG A 26 -8.22 3.68 36.45
CA ARG A 26 -7.08 2.92 35.88
C ARG A 26 -7.51 2.09 34.67
N ARG A 27 -8.69 1.48 34.71
CA ARG A 27 -9.24 0.72 33.57
C ARG A 27 -9.58 1.63 32.38
N GLU A 28 -10.15 2.82 32.65
CA GLU A 28 -10.44 3.82 31.61
C GLU A 28 -9.16 4.36 30.95
N ILE A 29 -8.11 4.66 31.73
CA ILE A 29 -6.81 5.10 31.20
C ILE A 29 -6.17 3.99 30.35
N ALA A 30 -6.18 2.75 30.83
CA ALA A 30 -5.65 1.62 30.08
C ALA A 30 -6.45 1.35 28.79
N ALA A 31 -7.78 1.49 28.83
CA ALA A 31 -8.63 1.38 27.65
C ALA A 31 -8.33 2.49 26.63
N GLN A 32 -8.17 3.73 27.09
CA GLN A 32 -7.80 4.85 26.22
C GLN A 32 -6.41 4.66 25.61
N ALA A 33 -5.42 4.22 26.39
CA ALA A 33 -4.09 3.93 25.89
C ALA A 33 -4.10 2.85 24.79
N LYS A 34 -4.90 1.78 24.97
CA LYS A 34 -5.09 0.76 23.92
C LYS A 34 -5.73 1.34 22.66
N LEU A 35 -6.74 2.20 22.80
CA LEU A 35 -7.36 2.87 21.65
C LEU A 35 -6.37 3.79 20.93
N ASP A 36 -5.53 4.50 21.68
CA ASP A 36 -4.51 5.40 21.13
C ASP A 36 -3.41 4.60 20.39
N GLU A 37 -3.00 3.45 20.93
CA GLU A 37 -2.08 2.51 20.26
C GLU A 37 -2.67 1.97 18.95
N ILE A 38 -3.94 1.53 18.96
CA ILE A 38 -4.64 1.08 17.74
C ILE A 38 -4.70 2.22 16.71
N ALA A 39 -5.04 3.44 17.15
CA ALA A 39 -5.09 4.60 16.28
C ALA A 39 -3.71 4.96 15.71
N ALA A 40 -2.65 4.85 16.50
CA ALA A 40 -1.27 5.07 16.05
C ALA A 40 -0.85 4.02 15.01
N ALA A 41 -1.14 2.74 15.24
CA ALA A 41 -0.86 1.67 14.29
C ALA A 41 -1.61 1.88 12.95
N LYS A 42 -2.89 2.25 13.00
CA LYS A 42 -3.67 2.60 11.79
C LYS A 42 -3.04 3.75 11.01
N ARG A 43 -2.59 4.82 11.70
CA ARG A 43 -1.92 5.96 11.06
C ARG A 43 -0.60 5.56 10.42
N HIS A 44 0.21 4.75 11.12
CA HIS A 44 1.47 4.23 10.59
C HIS A 44 1.24 3.44 9.31
N ARG A 45 0.32 2.48 9.33
CA ARG A 45 -0.04 1.65 8.17
C ARG A 45 -0.48 2.51 6.98
N LYS A 46 -1.34 3.50 7.20
CA LYS A 46 -1.79 4.43 6.15
C LYS A 46 -0.63 5.26 5.57
N TRP A 47 0.35 5.61 6.39
CA TRP A 47 1.54 6.31 5.93
C TRP A 47 2.42 5.40 5.06
N GLU A 48 2.64 4.15 5.47
CA GLU A 48 3.38 3.16 4.67
C GLU A 48 2.70 2.88 3.34
N GLN A 49 1.38 2.68 3.33
CA GLN A 49 0.60 2.52 2.11
C GLN A 49 0.79 3.70 1.16
N LYS A 50 0.70 4.93 1.68
CA LYS A 50 0.92 6.14 0.89
C LYS A 50 2.34 6.22 0.35
N ASP A 51 3.33 5.79 1.12
CA ASP A 51 4.72 5.77 0.68
C ASP A 51 4.94 4.76 -0.46
N VAL A 52 4.38 3.56 -0.34
CA VAL A 52 4.40 2.55 -1.41
C VAL A 52 3.70 3.06 -2.67
N LEU A 53 2.53 3.69 -2.55
CA LEU A 53 1.84 4.30 -3.71
C LEU A 53 2.70 5.37 -4.39
N LYS A 54 3.44 6.18 -3.62
CA LYS A 54 4.37 7.17 -4.19
C LYS A 54 5.54 6.52 -4.93
N GLN A 55 6.07 5.40 -4.42
CA GLN A 55 7.14 4.66 -5.09
C GLN A 55 6.67 4.05 -6.42
N LEU A 56 5.41 3.63 -6.50
CA LEU A 56 4.79 3.05 -7.70
C LEU A 56 4.30 4.11 -8.70
N LEU A 57 4.11 5.36 -8.27
CA LEU A 57 3.54 6.41 -9.10
C LEU A 57 4.33 6.70 -10.39
N PRO A 58 5.68 6.82 -10.38
CA PRO A 58 6.45 7.10 -11.61
C PRO A 58 6.21 6.05 -12.70
N SER A 59 6.31 4.77 -12.34
CA SER A 59 6.06 3.66 -13.27
C SER A 59 4.62 3.62 -13.77
N PHE A 60 3.66 4.01 -12.93
CA PHE A 60 2.26 4.15 -13.36
C PHE A 60 2.10 5.28 -14.39
N VAL A 61 2.76 6.43 -14.19
CA VAL A 61 2.74 7.53 -15.15
C VAL A 61 3.36 7.11 -16.49
N ALA A 62 4.48 6.38 -16.46
CA ALA A 62 5.10 5.83 -17.67
C ALA A 62 4.15 4.86 -18.38
N ALA A 63 3.52 3.94 -17.65
CA ALA A 63 2.55 3.00 -18.20
C ALA A 63 1.33 3.71 -18.81
N SER A 64 0.86 4.78 -18.17
CA SER A 64 -0.25 5.59 -18.70
C SER A 64 0.12 6.30 -19.99
N LYS A 65 1.35 6.80 -20.13
CA LYS A 65 1.82 7.44 -21.37
C LYS A 65 1.99 6.44 -22.50
N GLU A 66 2.41 5.22 -22.17
CA GLU A 66 2.58 4.12 -23.13
C GLU A 66 1.28 3.37 -23.43
N GLY A 67 0.16 3.72 -22.78
CA GLY A 67 -1.12 3.02 -22.93
C GLY A 67 -1.07 1.56 -22.47
N GLN A 68 -0.30 1.25 -21.42
CA GLN A 68 -0.08 -0.11 -20.90
C GLN A 68 -0.54 -0.24 -19.43
N VAL A 69 -1.63 0.43 -19.08
CA VAL A 69 -2.08 0.54 -17.68
C VAL A 69 -2.61 -0.79 -17.14
N THR A 70 -3.31 -1.58 -17.95
CA THR A 70 -3.83 -2.88 -17.49
C THR A 70 -2.68 -3.87 -17.26
N ALA A 71 -1.69 -3.93 -18.16
CA ALA A 71 -0.46 -4.70 -17.99
C ALA A 71 0.39 -4.22 -16.81
N TYR A 72 0.42 -2.92 -16.55
CA TYR A 72 1.06 -2.37 -15.35
C TYR A 72 0.34 -2.81 -14.08
N MET A 73 -0.99 -2.67 -14.04
CA MET A 73 -1.79 -2.97 -12.85
C MET A 73 -1.73 -4.45 -12.48
N SER A 74 -1.64 -5.36 -13.46
CA SER A 74 -1.51 -6.80 -13.17
C SER A 74 -0.24 -7.10 -12.36
N ARG A 75 0.87 -6.39 -12.62
CA ARG A 75 2.14 -6.55 -11.90
C ARG A 75 2.20 -5.75 -10.61
N ALA A 76 1.81 -4.47 -10.65
CA ALA A 76 1.87 -3.59 -9.50
C ALA A 76 0.96 -4.06 -8.35
N CYS A 77 -0.19 -4.68 -8.67
CA CYS A 77 -1.06 -5.28 -7.66
C CYS A 77 -0.38 -6.42 -6.90
N LEU A 78 0.46 -7.22 -7.54
CA LEU A 78 1.21 -8.28 -6.86
C LEU A 78 2.15 -7.68 -5.81
N VAL A 79 2.90 -6.64 -6.18
CA VAL A 79 3.77 -5.91 -5.24
C VAL A 79 2.96 -5.34 -4.07
N TRP A 80 1.78 -4.76 -4.36
CA TRP A 80 0.89 -4.25 -3.32
C TRP A 80 0.37 -5.34 -2.38
N PHE A 81 -0.09 -6.46 -2.93
CA PHE A 81 -0.64 -7.58 -2.15
C PHE A 81 0.45 -8.26 -1.32
N LEU A 82 1.68 -8.34 -1.83
CA LEU A 82 2.83 -8.83 -1.07
C LEU A 82 3.16 -7.93 0.13
N ARG A 83 3.15 -6.61 -0.06
CA ARG A 83 3.45 -5.69 1.04
C ARG A 83 2.30 -5.55 2.04
N PHE A 84 1.07 -5.68 1.58
CA PHE A 84 -0.14 -5.53 2.40
C PHE A 84 -1.10 -6.70 2.11
N PRO A 85 -0.87 -7.91 2.65
CA PRO A 85 -1.66 -9.09 2.31
C PRO A 85 -3.13 -8.96 2.72
N GLU A 86 -3.37 -8.41 3.91
CA GLU A 86 -4.71 -8.15 4.39
C GLU A 86 -5.39 -7.00 3.62
N PRO A 87 -6.72 -7.05 3.46
CA PRO A 87 -7.54 -5.92 3.04
C PRO A 87 -7.46 -4.81 4.10
N ALA A 88 -6.41 -4.02 4.03
CA ALA A 88 -6.08 -2.97 4.98
C ALA A 88 -7.01 -1.75 4.88
N ASP A 89 -7.75 -1.67 3.78
CA ASP A 89 -8.44 -0.47 3.35
C ASP A 89 -9.91 -0.56 3.75
N GLU A 90 -10.40 0.45 4.49
CA GLU A 90 -11.82 0.64 4.81
C GLU A 90 -12.71 0.68 3.55
N GLU A 91 -12.12 0.76 2.36
CA GLU A 91 -12.78 0.82 1.06
C GLU A 91 -12.93 -0.57 0.39
N VAL A 92 -12.26 -1.63 0.88
CA VAL A 92 -12.43 -3.02 0.40
C VAL A 92 -12.80 -3.92 1.57
N PHE A 93 -14.10 -4.16 1.75
CA PHE A 93 -14.61 -5.04 2.80
C PHE A 93 -14.48 -6.50 2.38
N VAL A 94 -13.85 -7.30 3.24
CA VAL A 94 -13.83 -8.77 3.15
C VAL A 94 -14.85 -9.32 4.14
N ASN A 95 -15.77 -10.12 3.64
CA ASN A 95 -16.70 -10.91 4.43
C ASN A 95 -16.01 -12.23 4.77
N GLU A 96 -15.77 -12.46 6.06
CA GLU A 96 -15.10 -13.67 6.56
C GLU A 96 -15.88 -14.96 6.23
N GLU A 97 -17.19 -14.87 5.99
CA GLU A 97 -18.04 -16.03 5.65
C GLU A 97 -17.68 -16.68 4.31
N PHE A 98 -17.07 -15.93 3.39
CA PHE A 98 -16.75 -16.38 2.03
C PHE A 98 -15.25 -16.50 1.78
N LYS A 99 -14.42 -16.39 2.82
CA LYS A 99 -12.97 -16.30 2.70
C LYS A 99 -12.30 -17.51 2.03
N ASP A 100 -12.92 -18.68 2.18
CA ASP A 100 -12.44 -19.94 1.60
C ASP A 100 -12.99 -20.21 0.18
N ASP A 101 -13.87 -19.33 -0.35
CA ASP A 101 -14.38 -19.43 -1.71
C ASP A 101 -13.37 -18.83 -2.71
N PRO A 102 -12.82 -19.63 -3.65
CA PRO A 102 -11.89 -19.14 -4.66
C PRO A 102 -12.46 -18.00 -5.52
N ALA A 103 -13.76 -18.04 -5.82
CA ALA A 103 -14.42 -16.98 -6.60
C ALA A 103 -14.52 -15.67 -5.79
N TYR A 104 -14.67 -15.79 -4.48
CA TYR A 104 -14.65 -14.63 -3.58
C TYR A 104 -13.24 -14.03 -3.46
N GLU A 105 -12.21 -14.86 -3.44
CA GLU A 105 -10.83 -14.39 -3.45
C GLU A 105 -10.51 -13.58 -4.72
N GLU A 106 -10.94 -14.06 -5.89
CA GLU A 106 -10.81 -13.33 -7.16
C GLU A 106 -11.55 -11.99 -7.14
N TYR A 107 -12.78 -11.98 -6.61
CA TYR A 107 -13.55 -10.74 -6.43
C TYR A 107 -12.79 -9.71 -5.58
N ILE A 108 -12.20 -10.13 -4.46
CA ILE A 108 -11.42 -9.25 -3.59
C ILE A 108 -10.15 -8.76 -4.30
N ARG A 109 -9.44 -9.61 -5.03
CA ARG A 109 -8.27 -9.19 -5.83
C ARG A 109 -8.65 -8.13 -6.86
N GLU A 110 -9.78 -8.28 -7.55
CA GLU A 110 -10.26 -7.31 -8.53
C GLU A 110 -10.69 -5.99 -7.87
N ALA A 111 -11.39 -6.07 -6.72
CA ALA A 111 -11.78 -4.89 -5.94
C ALA A 111 -10.54 -4.07 -5.52
N ARG A 112 -9.50 -4.75 -5.02
CA ARG A 112 -8.23 -4.12 -4.63
C ARG A 112 -7.48 -3.53 -5.82
N ARG A 113 -7.49 -4.22 -6.97
CA ARG A 113 -6.92 -3.69 -8.23
C ARG A 113 -7.63 -2.40 -8.65
N LYS A 114 -8.96 -2.38 -8.62
CA LYS A 114 -9.76 -1.19 -8.95
C LYS A 114 -9.47 -0.04 -7.98
N TRP A 115 -9.37 -0.34 -6.69
CA TRP A 115 -9.01 0.63 -5.66
C TRP A 115 -7.63 1.26 -5.93
N MET A 116 -6.61 0.42 -6.14
CA MET A 116 -5.23 0.87 -6.38
C MET A 116 -5.13 1.71 -7.66
N ARG A 117 -5.83 1.29 -8.73
CA ARG A 117 -5.93 2.07 -9.97
C ARG A 117 -6.54 3.44 -9.69
N GLY A 118 -7.64 3.49 -8.94
CA GLY A 118 -8.28 4.74 -8.55
C GLY A 118 -7.35 5.68 -7.79
N LYS A 119 -6.62 5.17 -6.79
CA LYS A 119 -5.66 5.98 -6.02
C LYS A 119 -4.52 6.51 -6.89
N LEU A 120 -3.91 5.67 -7.72
CA LEU A 120 -2.82 6.08 -8.61
C LEU A 120 -3.28 7.08 -9.68
N SER A 121 -4.43 6.85 -10.30
CA SER A 121 -5.05 7.80 -11.24
C SER A 121 -5.31 9.16 -10.59
N TRP A 122 -5.84 9.17 -9.36
CA TRP A 122 -6.09 10.40 -8.61
C TRP A 122 -4.78 11.13 -8.26
N MET A 123 -3.74 10.39 -7.88
CA MET A 123 -2.41 10.96 -7.60
C MET A 123 -1.72 11.52 -8.86
N CYS A 124 -1.94 10.91 -10.02
CA CYS A 124 -1.39 11.35 -11.30
C CYS A 124 -2.21 12.47 -11.97
N GLY A 125 -3.46 12.69 -11.54
CA GLY A 125 -4.37 13.64 -12.19
C GLY A 125 -4.89 13.17 -13.56
N SER A 126 -4.76 11.88 -13.87
CA SER A 126 -5.21 11.29 -15.14
C SER A 126 -5.91 9.96 -14.87
N PHE A 127 -7.05 9.75 -15.52
CA PHE A 127 -7.79 8.48 -15.47
C PHE A 127 -7.46 7.69 -16.72
N ALA A 128 -6.57 6.71 -16.57
CA ALA A 128 -6.19 5.80 -17.63
C ALA A 128 -7.38 5.00 -18.19
N THR A 129 -7.33 4.70 -19.49
CA THR A 129 -8.26 3.81 -20.19
C THR A 129 -8.16 2.38 -19.66
N LYS A 130 -9.23 1.60 -19.84
CA LYS A 130 -9.28 0.19 -19.38
C LYS A 130 -8.55 -0.77 -20.32
N GLU A 131 -8.37 -0.37 -21.57
CA GLU A 131 -7.75 -1.18 -22.61
C GLU A 131 -6.34 -0.69 -22.88
N ASP A 132 -5.43 -1.65 -23.03
CA ASP A 132 -4.05 -1.38 -23.39
C ASP A 132 -3.92 -1.21 -24.90
N GLY A 133 -3.08 -0.25 -25.29
CA GLY A 133 -2.66 -0.05 -26.66
C GLY A 133 -1.62 -1.08 -27.11
N PRO A 134 -1.04 -0.91 -28.31
CA PRO A 134 0.02 -1.78 -28.79
C PRO A 134 1.21 -1.78 -27.82
N LYS A 135 1.75 -2.98 -27.56
CA LYS A 135 2.87 -3.17 -26.64
C LYS A 135 4.13 -2.54 -27.24
N PRO A 136 4.76 -1.56 -26.57
CA PRO A 136 6.03 -1.01 -27.04
C PRO A 136 7.14 -2.06 -26.91
N GLU A 137 8.16 -2.01 -27.78
CA GLU A 137 9.27 -2.96 -27.78
C GLU A 137 10.06 -2.94 -26.46
N LYS A 138 10.21 -1.75 -25.86
CA LYS A 138 10.94 -1.53 -24.60
C LYS A 138 10.11 -0.63 -23.67
N PRO A 139 9.14 -1.19 -22.94
CA PRO A 139 8.31 -0.41 -22.03
C PRO A 139 9.14 0.16 -20.86
N VAL A 140 9.17 1.48 -20.70
CA VAL A 140 9.94 2.16 -19.64
C VAL A 140 9.37 1.80 -18.27
N TRP A 141 8.04 1.73 -18.17
CA TRP A 141 7.35 1.43 -16.92
C TRP A 141 7.76 0.09 -16.31
N VAL A 142 8.17 -0.89 -17.13
CA VAL A 142 8.58 -2.20 -16.63
C VAL A 142 9.84 -2.06 -15.77
N LEU A 143 10.87 -1.39 -16.30
CA LEU A 143 12.13 -1.19 -15.58
C LEU A 143 11.90 -0.39 -14.28
N GLU A 144 11.12 0.69 -14.37
CA GLU A 144 10.80 1.52 -13.21
C GLU A 144 10.01 0.76 -12.14
N LEU A 145 9.01 -0.03 -12.55
CA LEU A 145 8.22 -0.85 -11.64
C LEU A 145 9.10 -1.88 -10.94
N ASN A 146 10.05 -2.48 -11.65
CA ASN A 146 10.93 -3.50 -11.09
C ASN A 146 11.87 -2.91 -10.04
N LEU A 147 12.45 -1.74 -10.30
CA LEU A 147 13.27 -1.03 -9.32
C LEU A 147 12.46 -0.64 -8.08
N ALA A 148 11.23 -0.14 -8.27
CA ALA A 148 10.33 0.15 -7.17
C ALA A 148 9.97 -1.12 -6.38
N ALA A 149 9.66 -2.22 -7.06
CA ALA A 149 9.35 -3.50 -6.44
C ALA A 149 10.51 -4.01 -5.58
N GLN A 150 11.75 -3.97 -6.08
CA GLN A 150 12.94 -4.32 -5.29
C GLN A 150 13.07 -3.44 -4.03
N GLY A 151 12.86 -2.12 -4.15
CA GLY A 151 12.90 -1.20 -3.03
C GLY A 151 11.79 -1.42 -1.99
N ILE A 152 10.60 -1.85 -2.43
CA ILE A 152 9.46 -2.14 -1.57
C ILE A 152 9.65 -3.50 -0.87
N LEU A 153 10.03 -4.53 -1.62
CA LEU A 153 10.12 -5.90 -1.14
C LEU A 153 11.37 -6.13 -0.27
N SER A 154 12.46 -5.40 -0.49
CA SER A 154 13.65 -5.45 0.39
C SER A 154 13.37 -4.99 1.83
N LYS A 155 12.27 -4.27 2.07
CA LYS A 155 11.82 -3.82 3.39
C LYS A 155 10.89 -4.82 4.09
N LEU A 156 10.67 -6.01 3.52
CA LEU A 156 9.93 -7.08 4.18
C LEU A 156 10.88 -7.85 5.10
N GLU A 157 10.58 -7.87 6.40
CA GLU A 157 11.41 -8.55 7.43
C GLU A 157 11.38 -10.08 7.29
N ILE A 158 10.43 -10.64 6.54
CA ILE A 158 10.28 -12.08 6.40
C ILE A 158 10.60 -12.51 4.96
N PRO A 159 11.62 -13.37 4.75
CA PRO A 159 11.84 -13.98 3.45
C PRO A 159 10.79 -15.09 3.27
N TRP A 160 9.62 -14.74 2.73
CA TRP A 160 8.62 -15.77 2.41
C TRP A 160 8.86 -16.36 1.02
N LYS A 161 9.03 -17.67 1.06
CA LYS A 161 9.13 -18.59 -0.06
C LYS A 161 7.76 -18.70 -0.76
N TRP A 162 7.72 -18.25 -2.03
CA TRP A 162 7.18 -18.92 -3.23
C TRP A 162 6.20 -18.12 -4.08
N ASP A 163 6.68 -17.76 -5.27
CA ASP A 163 6.17 -18.28 -6.54
C ASP A 163 7.42 -18.49 -7.44
N PRO A 164 7.71 -19.70 -7.97
CA PRO A 164 8.84 -19.93 -8.85
C PRO A 164 8.86 -19.00 -10.06
N GLU A 165 7.69 -18.57 -10.55
CA GLU A 165 7.59 -17.60 -11.65
C GLU A 165 7.94 -16.18 -11.19
N ALA A 166 7.50 -15.75 -10.01
CA ALA A 166 7.89 -14.46 -9.45
C ALA A 166 9.38 -14.41 -9.07
N LEU A 167 9.94 -15.53 -8.62
CA LEU A 167 11.36 -15.68 -8.29
C LEU A 167 12.21 -15.74 -9.57
N ALA A 168 11.74 -16.45 -10.60
CA ALA A 168 12.35 -16.43 -11.93
C ALA A 168 12.23 -15.06 -12.60
N ALA A 169 11.12 -14.34 -12.40
CA ALA A 169 10.95 -12.97 -12.88
C ALA A 169 11.92 -12.02 -12.15
N LEU A 170 12.08 -12.14 -10.83
CA LEU A 170 13.06 -11.35 -10.08
C LEU A 170 14.51 -11.69 -10.47
N GLU A 171 14.86 -12.97 -10.63
CA GLU A 171 16.18 -13.40 -11.12
C GLU A 171 16.44 -12.94 -12.57
N ALA A 172 15.44 -13.00 -13.45
CA ALA A 172 15.56 -12.48 -14.81
C ALA A 172 15.79 -10.97 -14.81
N LEU A 173 15.19 -10.25 -13.86
CA LEU A 173 15.39 -8.81 -13.70
C LEU A 173 16.76 -8.47 -13.12
N GLU A 174 17.26 -9.25 -12.16
CA GLU A 174 18.62 -9.09 -11.63
C GLU A 174 19.67 -9.37 -12.72
N LYS A 175 19.45 -10.34 -13.60
CA LYS A 175 20.32 -10.60 -14.77
C LYS A 175 20.25 -9.50 -15.83
N CYS A 176 19.11 -8.83 -16.00
CA CYS A 176 18.97 -7.68 -16.91
C CYS A 176 19.60 -6.39 -16.37
N VAL A 177 19.76 -6.27 -15.04
CA VAL A 177 20.34 -5.09 -14.36
C VAL A 177 21.80 -5.31 -14.00
N ALA A 178 22.28 -6.56 -13.93
CA ALA A 178 23.69 -6.85 -13.76
C ALA A 178 24.49 -6.18 -14.89
N PRO A 179 25.54 -5.39 -14.55
CA PRO A 179 26.34 -4.74 -15.57
C PRO A 179 26.93 -5.82 -16.46
N CYS A 180 26.70 -5.72 -17.78
CA CYS A 180 27.51 -6.42 -18.76
C CYS A 180 28.97 -6.18 -18.38
N LYS A 181 29.64 -7.20 -17.87
CA LYS A 181 31.09 -7.20 -17.77
C LYS A 181 31.58 -7.03 -19.20
N ARG A 182 32.12 -5.84 -19.47
CA ARG A 182 32.82 -5.52 -20.73
C ARG A 182 33.97 -6.49 -20.95
#